data_AF-A0A7S2R409-F1
#
_entry.id   AF-A0A7S2R409-F1
#
_cell.length_a   1.000
_cell.length_b   1.000
_cell.length_c   1.000
_cell.angle_alpha   90.00
_cell.angle_beta   90.00
_cell.angle_gamma   90.00
#
_symmetry.space_group_name_H-M   'P 1'
#
loop_
_entity.id
_entity.type
_entity.pdbx_description
1 polymer ?
#
loop_
_entity_poly.entity_id
_entity_poly.type
_entity_poly.pdbx_seq_one_letter_code
_entity_poly.pdbx_strand_id
1 'polypeptide(L)'
;MSSSSSKVDYLCVHVNVTCKPGTEDAFKEASLANARESSKEAGIARFDVIQDLSDSCKFVLVEVYKNTDAPAAHKETAHYLTWRQTVADMMAVPRQASKYANIFPSTAQGWDYGKDDQLE
;
A
#
# COMPACT_ATOMS: atom_id res chain seq x y z
N MET A 1 -10.31 -7.36 -30.49
CA MET A 1 -8.85 -7.56 -30.59
C MET A 1 -8.38 -8.03 -29.22
N SER A 2 -7.87 -9.26 -29.13
CA SER A 2 -7.47 -9.87 -27.85
C SER A 2 -6.18 -9.22 -27.37
N SER A 3 -6.26 -8.35 -26.38
CA SER A 3 -5.08 -7.81 -25.70
C SER A 3 -4.46 -8.95 -24.89
N SER A 4 -3.32 -9.45 -25.33
CA SER A 4 -2.51 -10.40 -24.56
C SER A 4 -2.20 -9.77 -23.20
N SER A 5 -2.83 -10.27 -22.14
CA SER A 5 -2.49 -9.89 -20.77
C SER A 5 -1.23 -10.66 -20.39
N SER A 6 -0.06 -10.05 -20.63
CA SER A 6 1.22 -10.66 -20.32
C SER A 6 1.37 -10.90 -18.82
N LYS A 7 2.01 -12.01 -18.46
CA LYS A 7 2.34 -12.32 -17.08
C LYS A 7 3.25 -11.21 -16.51
N VAL A 8 3.06 -10.88 -15.24
CA VAL A 8 3.87 -9.88 -14.51
C VAL A 8 4.51 -10.50 -13.27
N ASP A 9 5.70 -10.00 -12.93
CA ASP A 9 6.46 -10.36 -11.72
C ASP A 9 6.55 -9.13 -10.81
N TYR A 10 5.46 -8.83 -10.11
CA TYR A 10 5.33 -7.74 -9.17
C TYR A 10 5.88 -8.12 -7.79
N LEU A 11 6.40 -7.10 -7.11
CA LEU A 11 6.81 -7.19 -5.71
C LEU A 11 5.64 -6.76 -4.82
N CYS A 12 5.12 -7.67 -4.00
CA CYS A 12 4.12 -7.35 -2.98
C CYS A 12 4.82 -7.18 -1.63
N VAL A 13 4.54 -6.08 -0.94
CA VAL A 13 5.08 -5.79 0.40
C VAL A 13 3.90 -5.61 1.35
N HIS A 14 3.88 -6.38 2.42
CA HIS A 14 2.95 -6.18 3.52
C HIS A 14 3.67 -5.45 4.64
N VAL A 15 3.27 -4.21 4.91
CA VAL A 15 3.78 -3.43 6.04
C VAL A 15 2.82 -3.60 7.20
N ASN A 16 3.24 -4.40 8.17
CA ASN A 16 2.51 -4.62 9.41
C ASN A 16 2.75 -3.45 10.36
N VAL A 17 1.66 -2.90 10.87
CA VAL A 17 1.65 -1.75 11.77
C VAL A 17 0.89 -2.12 13.03
N THR A 18 1.43 -1.73 14.18
CA THR A 18 0.67 -1.65 15.43
C THR A 18 0.80 -0.23 15.95
N CYS A 19 -0.30 0.51 15.94
CA CYS A 19 -0.35 1.84 16.49
C CYS A 19 -0.57 1.80 18.01
N LYS A 20 -0.32 2.92 18.68
CA LYS A 20 -0.65 3.10 20.10
C LYS A 20 -2.17 3.19 20.25
N PRO A 21 -2.75 2.63 21.33
CA PRO A 21 -4.18 2.81 21.61
C PRO A 21 -4.58 4.28 21.66
N GLY A 22 -5.71 4.63 21.03
CA GLY A 22 -6.21 6.00 20.91
C GLY A 22 -5.65 6.78 19.72
N THR A 23 -4.81 6.19 18.87
CA THR A 23 -4.25 6.82 17.66
C THR A 23 -4.82 6.24 16.36
N GLU A 24 -5.75 5.29 16.44
CA GLU A 24 -6.28 4.53 15.31
C GLU A 24 -6.86 5.43 14.21
N ASP A 25 -7.72 6.39 14.57
CA ASP A 25 -8.39 7.24 13.60
C ASP A 25 -7.42 8.21 12.91
N ALA A 26 -6.47 8.77 13.67
CA ALA A 26 -5.41 9.60 13.09
C ALA A 26 -4.48 8.79 12.17
N PHE A 27 -4.19 7.53 12.52
CA PHE A 27 -3.43 6.63 11.66
C PHE A 27 -4.18 6.30 10.37
N LYS A 28 -5.49 6.03 10.45
CA LYS A 28 -6.35 5.80 9.26
C LYS A 28 -6.33 7.03 8.36
N GLU A 29 -6.59 8.21 8.89
CA GLU A 29 -6.63 9.46 8.12
C GLU A 29 -5.31 9.69 7.37
N ALA A 30 -4.18 9.63 8.08
CA ALA A 30 -2.86 9.80 7.47
C ALA A 30 -2.57 8.73 6.41
N SER A 31 -2.93 7.47 6.67
CA SER A 31 -2.67 6.36 5.75
C SER A 31 -3.57 6.38 4.52
N LEU A 32 -4.82 6.84 4.64
CA LEU A 32 -5.71 7.05 3.50
C LEU A 32 -5.21 8.19 2.61
N ALA A 33 -4.73 9.29 3.18
CA ALA A 33 -4.08 10.35 2.40
C ALA A 33 -2.86 9.82 1.62
N ASN A 34 -2.03 8.98 2.25
CA ASN A 34 -0.91 8.33 1.59
C ASN A 34 -1.37 7.38 0.47
N ALA A 35 -2.36 6.54 0.75
CA ALA A 35 -2.87 5.54 -0.19
C ALA A 35 -3.48 6.15 -1.45
N ARG A 36 -4.24 7.25 -1.30
CA ARG A 36 -4.88 7.97 -2.42
C ARG A 36 -3.87 8.55 -3.41
N GLU A 37 -2.74 9.05 -2.93
CA GLU A 37 -1.69 9.54 -3.83
C GLU A 37 -0.83 8.39 -4.36
N SER A 38 -0.57 7.37 -3.53
CA SER A 38 0.20 6.19 -3.93
C SER A 38 -0.48 5.39 -5.04
N SER A 39 -1.81 5.28 -5.02
CA SER A 39 -2.57 4.57 -6.07
C SER A 39 -2.49 5.24 -7.44
N LYS A 40 -2.07 6.52 -7.50
CA LYS A 40 -1.82 7.27 -8.74
C LYS A 40 -0.39 7.11 -9.26
N GLU A 41 0.52 6.55 -8.47
CA GLU A 41 1.91 6.36 -8.87
C GLU A 41 2.02 5.31 -9.98
N ALA A 42 2.73 5.64 -11.06
CA ALA A 42 2.86 4.74 -12.20
C ALA A 42 3.44 3.36 -11.82
N GLY A 43 4.36 3.33 -10.85
CA GLY A 43 5.03 2.13 -10.35
C GLY A 43 4.24 1.29 -9.36
N ILE A 44 3.07 1.74 -8.91
CA ILE A 44 2.24 1.05 -7.92
C ILE A 44 1.02 0.44 -8.62
N ALA A 45 0.75 -0.83 -8.30
CA ALA A 45 -0.41 -1.58 -8.77
C ALA A 45 -1.51 -1.64 -7.69
N ARG A 46 -1.12 -1.70 -6.41
CA ARG A 46 -2.01 -1.63 -5.25
C ARG A 46 -1.34 -0.90 -4.08
N PHE A 47 -2.14 -0.17 -3.34
CA PHE A 47 -1.83 0.44 -2.07
C PHE A 47 -3.06 0.34 -1.17
N ASP A 48 -3.29 -0.84 -0.60
CA ASP A 48 -4.49 -1.11 0.20
C ASP A 48 -4.20 -0.86 1.68
N VAL A 49 -5.14 -0.22 2.39
CA VAL A 49 -5.07 0.02 3.84
C VAL A 49 -6.08 -0.90 4.51
N ILE A 50 -5.60 -1.91 5.24
CA ILE A 50 -6.44 -2.95 5.83
C ILE A 50 -6.30 -2.89 7.35
N GLN A 51 -7.40 -3.01 8.08
CA GLN A 51 -7.42 -3.06 9.54
C GLN A 51 -7.74 -4.48 10.01
N ASP A 52 -7.07 -4.93 11.07
CA ASP A 52 -7.34 -6.21 11.72
C ASP A 52 -8.69 -6.18 12.45
N LEU A 53 -9.52 -7.20 12.24
CA LEU A 53 -10.83 -7.32 12.88
C LEU A 53 -10.75 -7.73 14.35
N SER A 54 -9.65 -8.34 14.77
CA SER A 54 -9.41 -8.80 16.15
C SER A 54 -8.73 -7.75 17.02
N ASP A 55 -8.11 -6.73 16.41
CA ASP A 55 -7.35 -5.69 17.11
C ASP A 55 -7.36 -4.38 16.31
N SER A 56 -8.12 -3.38 16.77
CA SER A 56 -8.24 -2.09 16.09
C SER A 56 -6.93 -1.33 15.97
N CYS A 57 -5.93 -1.62 16.80
CA CYS A 57 -4.61 -0.99 16.72
C CYS A 57 -3.72 -1.59 15.62
N LYS A 58 -4.13 -2.67 14.96
CA LYS A 58 -3.33 -3.35 13.95
C LYS A 58 -3.83 -3.07 12.54
N PHE A 59 -2.87 -2.75 11.67
CA PHE A 59 -3.10 -2.47 10.26
C PHE A 59 -2.08 -3.16 9.38
N VAL A 60 -2.45 -3.40 8.13
CA VAL A 60 -1.55 -3.83 7.06
C VAL A 60 -1.68 -2.85 5.90
N LEU A 61 -0.55 -2.32 5.44
CA LEU A 61 -0.47 -1.63 4.16
C LEU A 61 0.01 -2.66 3.13
N VAL A 62 -0.81 -2.91 2.11
CA VAL A 62 -0.47 -3.83 1.00
C VAL A 62 0.02 -3.00 -0.16
N GLU A 63 1.35 -2.97 -0.33
CA GLU A 63 2.02 -2.21 -1.37
C GLU A 63 2.46 -3.17 -2.49
N VAL A 64 1.86 -3.08 -3.66
CA VAL A 64 2.21 -3.93 -4.82
C VAL A 64 2.88 -3.07 -5.88
N TYR A 65 4.14 -3.39 -6.17
CA TYR A 65 5.01 -2.61 -7.04
C TYR A 65 5.24 -3.31 -8.38
N LYS A 66 5.14 -2.54 -9.47
CA LYS A 66 5.25 -3.02 -10.85
C LYS A 66 6.68 -3.28 -11.30
N ASN A 67 7.66 -2.69 -10.61
CA ASN A 67 9.09 -2.82 -10.93
C ASN A 67 9.95 -2.65 -9.66
N THR A 68 11.24 -2.94 -9.77
CA THR A 68 12.19 -2.96 -8.65
C THR A 68 12.51 -1.58 -8.08
N ASP A 69 12.33 -0.52 -8.85
CA ASP A 69 12.71 0.85 -8.48
C ASP A 69 11.55 1.59 -7.80
N ALA A 70 10.31 1.16 -8.05
CA ALA A 70 9.10 1.78 -7.52
C ALA A 70 9.06 1.87 -5.98
N PRO A 71 9.55 0.90 -5.18
CA PRO A 71 9.62 1.08 -3.72
C PRO A 71 10.56 2.19 -3.27
N ALA A 72 11.64 2.44 -4.02
CA ALA A 72 12.56 3.55 -3.72
C ALA A 72 11.91 4.87 -4.12
N ALA A 73 11.36 4.95 -5.34
CA ALA A 73 10.65 6.12 -5.83
C ALA A 73 9.49 6.54 -4.91
N HIS A 74 8.66 5.58 -4.47
CA HIS A 74 7.57 5.84 -3.52
C HIS A 74 8.07 6.51 -2.23
N LYS A 75 9.22 6.07 -1.70
CA LYS A 75 9.81 6.62 -0.47
C LYS A 75 10.40 8.03 -0.60
N GLU A 76 10.53 8.52 -1.83
CA GLU A 76 10.98 9.88 -2.13
C GLU A 76 9.80 10.85 -2.33
N THR A 77 8.57 10.34 -2.41
CA THR A 77 7.39 11.16 -2.66
C THR A 77 7.01 12.03 -1.46
N ALA A 78 6.39 13.18 -1.75
CA ALA A 78 5.95 14.12 -0.72
C ALA A 78 4.88 13.52 0.22
N HIS A 79 3.94 12.73 -0.33
CA HIS A 79 2.90 12.07 0.48
C HIS A 79 3.48 11.00 1.39
N TYR A 80 4.44 10.18 0.92
CA TYR A 80 5.14 9.22 1.79
C TYR A 80 5.90 9.92 2.91
N LEU A 81 6.67 10.98 2.60
CA LEU A 81 7.45 11.69 3.61
C LEU A 81 6.55 12.33 4.68
N THR A 82 5.45 12.93 4.25
CA THR A 82 4.41 13.47 5.13
C THR A 82 3.83 12.37 6.01
N TRP A 83 3.38 11.27 5.41
CA TRP A 83 2.83 10.12 6.14
C TRP A 83 3.82 9.58 7.17
N ARG A 84 5.08 9.33 6.75
CA ARG A 84 6.14 8.80 7.60
C ARG A 84 6.37 9.67 8.83
N GLN A 85 6.36 10.99 8.65
CA GLN A 85 6.51 11.95 9.75
C GLN A 85 5.28 11.95 10.66
N THR A 86 4.07 12.05 10.08
CA THR A 86 2.81 12.11 10.83
C THR A 86 2.61 10.89 11.72
N VAL A 87 2.85 9.68 11.21
CA VAL A 87 2.58 8.45 11.97
C VAL A 87 3.72 8.04 12.91
N ALA A 88 4.86 8.75 12.91
CA ALA A 88 6.06 8.35 13.65
C ALA A 88 5.77 8.12 15.14
N ASP A 89 5.07 9.07 15.77
CA ASP A 89 4.74 9.01 17.20
C ASP A 89 3.53 8.12 17.52
N MET A 90 2.84 7.63 16.49
CA MET A 90 1.68 6.74 16.63
C MET A 90 2.11 5.26 16.73
N MET A 91 3.36 4.90 16.43
CA MET A 91 3.80 3.51 16.41
C MET A 91 4.02 2.95 17.83
N ALA A 92 3.33 1.86 18.17
CA ALA A 92 3.56 1.13 19.42
C ALA A 92 4.82 0.25 19.34
N VAL A 93 5.09 -0.30 18.15
CA VAL A 93 6.32 -1.04 17.82
C VAL A 93 6.81 -0.61 16.43
N PRO A 94 8.10 -0.81 16.09
CA PRO A 94 8.58 -0.56 14.74
C PRO A 94 7.78 -1.35 13.69
N ARG A 95 7.41 -0.69 12.59
CA ARG A 95 6.72 -1.33 11.45
C ARG A 95 7.58 -2.45 10.87
N GLN A 96 6.94 -3.53 10.43
CA GLN A 96 7.63 -4.69 9.86
C GLN A 96 7.17 -4.94 8.43
N ALA A 97 8.10 -5.16 7.50
CA ALA A 97 7.80 -5.42 6.10
C ALA A 97 8.11 -6.87 5.73
N SER A 98 7.11 -7.56 5.17
CA SER A 98 7.27 -8.87 4.54
C SER A 98 7.14 -8.74 3.03
N LYS A 99 8.01 -9.41 2.26
CA LYS A 99 8.05 -9.33 0.79
C LYS A 99 7.58 -10.64 0.16
N TYR A 100 6.81 -10.53 -0.91
CA TYR A 100 6.22 -11.64 -1.64
C TYR A 100 6.28 -11.38 -3.15
N ALA A 101 6.23 -12.46 -3.94
CA ALA A 101 5.97 -12.38 -5.37
C ALA A 101 4.48 -12.59 -5.64
N ASN A 102 3.92 -11.90 -6.63
CA ASN A 102 2.56 -12.21 -7.07
C ASN A 102 2.53 -13.60 -7.75
N ILE A 103 1.57 -14.43 -7.36
CA ILE A 103 1.27 -15.70 -8.05
C ILE A 103 -0.04 -15.55 -8.83
N PHE A 104 -1.06 -14.97 -8.20
CA PHE A 104 -2.34 -14.61 -8.79
C PHE A 104 -2.84 -13.30 -8.15
N PRO A 105 -3.43 -12.35 -8.92
CA PRO A 105 -3.48 -12.33 -10.37
C PRO A 105 -2.10 -12.36 -11.02
N SER A 106 -1.98 -13.14 -12.10
CA SER A 106 -0.70 -13.33 -12.78
C SER A 106 -0.45 -12.27 -13.84
N THR A 107 -1.43 -11.43 -14.17
CA THR A 107 -1.35 -10.44 -15.24
C THR A 107 -1.63 -9.02 -14.72
N ALA A 108 -1.11 -8.01 -15.42
CA ALA A 108 -1.31 -6.61 -15.04
C ALA A 108 -2.79 -6.24 -14.91
N GLN A 109 -3.63 -6.68 -15.85
CA GLN A 109 -5.06 -6.35 -15.88
C GLN A 109 -5.80 -6.86 -14.64
N GLY A 110 -5.36 -7.97 -14.04
CA GLY A 110 -5.97 -8.50 -12.83
C GLY A 110 -5.65 -7.68 -11.57
N TRP A 111 -4.64 -6.82 -11.63
CA TRP A 111 -4.27 -5.92 -10.54
C TRP A 111 -4.82 -4.50 -10.69
N ASP A 112 -5.22 -4.08 -11.90
CA ASP A 112 -5.74 -2.73 -12.12
C ASP A 112 -6.92 -2.42 -11.17
N TYR A 113 -6.99 -1.17 -10.72
CA TYR A 113 -8.08 -0.66 -9.89
C TYR A 113 -9.43 -0.60 -10.60
N GLY A 114 -9.53 -0.98 -11.88
CA GLY A 114 -10.68 -0.72 -12.74
C GLY A 114 -10.57 0.65 -13.43
N LYS A 115 -10.99 0.76 -14.70
CA LYS A 115 -10.79 2.00 -15.49
C LYS A 115 -11.77 3.14 -15.15
N ASP A 116 -12.80 2.86 -14.37
CA ASP A 116 -13.84 3.83 -13.99
C ASP A 116 -14.19 3.77 -12.49
N ASP A 117 -13.39 3.06 -11.70
CA ASP A 117 -13.68 2.84 -10.28
C ASP A 117 -13.21 4.06 -9.48
N GLN A 118 -14.17 4.79 -8.91
CA GLN A 118 -13.86 5.68 -7.80
C GLN A 118 -13.53 4.79 -6.60
N LEU A 119 -12.31 4.92 -6.09
CA LEU A 119 -11.86 4.16 -4.92
C LEU A 119 -12.55 4.61 -3.63
N GLU A 120 -13.36 5.68 -3.70
CA GLU A 120 -14.19 6.27 -2.65
C GLU A 120 -15.44 6.95 -3.24
#